data_AF-A0A953ES68-F1
#
_entry.id   AF-A0A953ES68-F1
#
_cell.length_a   1.000
_cell.length_b   1.000
_cell.length_c   1.000
_cell.angle_alpha   90.00
_cell.angle_beta   90.00
_cell.angle_gamma   90.00
#
_symmetry.space_group_name_H-M   'P 1'
#
loop_
_entity.id
_entity.type
_entity.pdbx_description
1 polymer ?
#
loop_
_entity_poly.entity_id
_entity_poly.type
_entity_poly.pdbx_seq_one_letter_code
_entity_poly.pdbx_strand_id
1 'polypeptide(L)'
;MRVLKRDGSLEVVDLNKIVKAIGRCATNLDGSLLDGVDVMRVATRTISGLHDGASTQELDELSIRTAAALISEEPNYSRLAARLLDTVIDKEVRNGDVHSFSQSVALGHSQGIIGDETAALVAKHHRKLNDAILPERNWLYEFFGLRTVYDRYLLRHPETRKVIETPQYFLMRVACGLSTNAEDAIEFYRLISSLEYLPSSPTLFNSGTSHPQMSSCYLLDSPSDSLDGIYGRYHDVARLSKHAGGIGLSYSRIRSRGSLIRGTNGLSNGIVPWLKTLDASVAAVNQGGRRKGAACVYLESWHADIEEFLELRDNTGDLSRRTHNLNLANWVPDLFMRRVEADAMWSLFDPKAVPDLPDRWGDDFERAYEAAEAAGLATRQVRARDLYARMMRTLAETGNGWMTFKDACNRHCNQTAGGGVVHLSNLCTEITLVTS
;
A
#
# COMPACT_ATOMS: atom_id res chain seq x y z
N MET A 1 28.35 13.27 34.62
CA MET A 1 27.71 12.27 33.76
C MET A 1 28.69 11.89 32.65
N ARG A 2 28.83 10.61 32.33
CA ARG A 2 29.63 10.06 31.24
C ARG A 2 28.73 9.37 30.23
N VAL A 3 29.13 9.38 28.96
CA VAL A 3 28.45 8.67 27.86
C VAL A 3 29.36 7.60 27.27
N LEU A 4 28.77 6.47 26.88
CA LEU A 4 29.44 5.37 26.21
C LEU A 4 29.49 5.63 24.70
N LYS A 5 30.69 5.77 24.15
CA LYS A 5 30.91 5.87 22.72
C LYS A 5 30.69 4.55 22.01
N ARG A 6 30.52 4.62 20.69
CA ARG A 6 30.38 3.44 19.81
C ARG A 6 31.64 2.55 19.80
N ASP A 7 32.80 3.11 20.13
CA ASP A 7 34.07 2.38 20.28
C ASP A 7 34.23 1.72 21.67
N GLY A 8 33.25 1.88 22.56
CA GLY A 8 33.26 1.33 23.92
C GLY A 8 33.93 2.22 24.98
N SER A 9 34.49 3.36 24.60
CA SER A 9 35.10 4.29 25.56
C SER A 9 34.06 5.17 26.28
N LEU A 10 34.36 5.59 27.52
CA LEU A 10 33.55 6.53 28.28
C LEU A 10 34.10 7.95 28.14
N GLU A 11 33.24 8.91 27.77
CA GLU A 11 33.57 10.33 27.72
C GLU A 11 32.67 11.14 28.65
N VAL A 12 33.19 12.19 29.28
CA VAL A 12 32.37 13.13 30.05
C VAL A 12 31.42 13.88 29.12
N VAL A 13 30.15 14.02 29.51
CA VAL A 13 29.15 14.76 28.74
C VAL A 13 29.56 16.23 28.63
N ASP A 14 29.67 16.71 27.39
CA ASP A 14 29.98 18.10 27.06
C ASP A 14 28.78 18.74 26.34
N LEU A 15 28.07 19.63 27.05
CA LEU A 15 26.93 20.38 26.52
C LEU A 15 27.30 21.17 25.25
N ASN A 16 28.51 21.74 25.19
CA ASN A 16 28.92 22.52 24.02
C ASN A 16 29.05 21.65 22.77
N LYS A 17 29.44 20.38 22.92
CA LYS A 17 29.47 19.43 21.78
C LYS A 17 28.05 19.12 21.30
N ILE A 18 27.11 18.94 22.22
CA ILE A 18 25.70 18.66 21.88
C ILE A 18 25.07 19.86 21.19
N VAL A 19 25.24 21.06 21.76
CA VAL A 19 24.76 22.32 21.17
C VAL A 19 25.35 22.54 19.78
N LYS A 20 26.67 22.31 19.59
CA LYS A 20 27.29 22.41 18.26
C LYS A 20 26.76 21.38 17.28
N ALA A 21 26.51 20.14 17.72
CA ALA A 21 25.98 19.09 16.87
C ALA A 21 24.55 19.41 16.39
N ILE A 22 23.66 19.81 17.32
CA ILE A 22 22.29 20.23 17.00
C ILE A 22 22.30 21.51 16.18
N GLY A 23 23.16 22.48 16.53
CA GLY A 23 23.32 23.75 15.83
C GLY A 23 23.68 23.54 14.36
N ARG A 24 24.61 22.63 14.04
CA ARG A 24 24.92 22.29 12.63
C ARG A 24 23.71 21.77 11.86
N CYS A 25 22.82 21.03 12.51
CA CYS A 25 21.58 20.56 11.88
C CYS A 25 20.53 21.68 11.77
N ALA A 26 20.56 22.67 12.66
CA ALA A 26 19.68 23.83 12.62
C ALA A 26 20.13 24.89 11.61
N THR A 27 21.37 24.85 11.11
CA THR A 27 21.89 25.80 10.13
C THR A 27 21.55 25.36 8.69
N ASN A 28 20.97 26.27 7.90
CA ASN A 28 20.71 26.12 6.47
C ASN A 28 22.00 26.24 5.65
N LEU A 29 21.93 25.89 4.36
CA LEU A 29 23.08 25.93 3.45
C LEU A 29 23.65 27.34 3.25
N ASP A 30 22.81 28.37 3.40
CA ASP A 30 23.20 29.79 3.35
C ASP A 30 23.75 30.33 4.67
N GLY A 31 23.87 29.48 5.71
CA GLY A 31 24.34 29.86 7.04
C GLY A 31 23.28 30.42 7.98
N SER A 32 22.05 30.63 7.52
CA SER A 32 20.93 31.05 8.38
C SER A 32 20.50 29.91 9.31
N LEU A 33 19.92 30.23 10.47
CA LEU A 33 19.28 29.21 11.31
C LEU A 33 17.87 28.94 10.82
N LEU A 34 17.36 27.73 11.06
CA LEU A 34 15.94 27.41 10.94
C LEU A 34 15.14 28.38 11.82
N ASP A 35 14.19 29.08 11.20
CA ASP A 35 13.40 30.08 11.89
C ASP A 35 12.58 29.44 13.04
N GLY A 36 12.44 30.17 14.15
CA GLY A 36 11.76 29.69 15.35
C GLY A 36 12.43 28.54 16.12
N VAL A 37 13.52 27.95 15.61
CA VAL A 37 14.19 26.80 16.26
C VAL A 37 15.19 27.26 17.33
N ASP A 38 14.87 26.98 18.59
CA ASP A 38 15.80 27.12 19.70
C ASP A 38 16.63 25.83 19.90
N VAL A 39 17.91 25.91 19.51
CA VAL A 39 18.92 24.83 19.65
C VAL A 39 19.24 24.54 21.12
N MET A 40 19.31 25.59 21.96
CA MET A 40 19.62 25.44 23.38
C MET A 40 18.51 24.70 24.10
N ARG A 41 17.24 25.00 23.77
CA ARG A 41 16.08 24.30 24.31
C ARG A 41 16.15 22.79 24.05
N VAL A 42 16.52 22.38 22.84
CA VAL A 42 16.69 20.95 22.51
C VAL A 42 17.86 20.36 23.28
N ALA A 43 19.03 21.00 23.25
CA ALA A 43 20.23 20.51 23.91
C ALA A 43 20.04 20.31 25.43
N THR A 44 19.46 21.30 26.11
CA THR A 44 19.21 21.24 27.56
C THR A 44 18.22 20.13 27.89
N ARG A 45 17.11 20.01 27.14
CA ARG A 45 16.14 18.92 27.34
C ARG A 45 16.73 17.53 27.08
N THR A 46 17.57 17.37 26.06
CA THR A 46 18.30 16.13 25.82
C THR A 46 19.16 15.75 27.02
N ILE A 47 19.97 16.69 27.55
CA ILE A 47 20.84 16.39 28.69
C ILE A 47 20.05 16.05 29.94
N SER A 48 18.97 16.77 30.22
CA SER A 48 18.11 16.49 31.38
C SER A 48 17.48 15.10 31.33
N GLY A 49 17.27 14.53 30.13
CA GLY A 49 16.73 13.18 29.96
C GLY A 49 17.77 12.07 29.90
N LEU A 50 19.07 12.37 29.93
CA LEU A 50 20.14 11.36 29.92
C LEU A 50 20.43 10.83 31.32
N HIS A 51 20.85 9.56 31.39
CA HIS A 51 21.41 8.96 32.61
C HIS A 51 22.92 8.74 32.48
N ASP A 52 23.60 8.53 33.62
CA ASP A 52 25.02 8.17 33.59
C ASP A 52 25.24 6.83 32.90
N GLY A 53 26.24 6.77 32.01
CA GLY A 53 26.54 5.58 31.21
C GLY A 53 25.71 5.43 29.94
N ALA A 54 24.78 6.35 29.64
CA ALA A 54 24.01 6.33 28.40
C ALA A 54 24.93 6.33 27.16
N SER A 55 24.55 5.59 26.13
CA SER A 55 25.30 5.52 24.89
C SER A 55 25.13 6.77 24.04
N THR A 56 26.10 7.03 23.18
CA THR A 56 26.02 8.08 22.15
C THR A 56 24.86 7.86 21.16
N GLN A 57 24.40 6.62 20.99
CA GLN A 57 23.20 6.31 20.21
C GLN A 57 21.93 6.78 20.94
N GLU A 58 21.80 6.47 22.22
CA GLU A 58 20.67 6.94 23.04
C GLU A 58 20.61 8.48 23.09
N LEU A 59 21.77 9.14 23.11
CA LEU A 59 21.88 10.60 23.03
C LEU A 59 21.36 11.16 21.69
N ASP A 60 21.75 10.56 20.57
CA ASP A 60 21.25 10.94 19.24
C ASP A 60 19.72 10.72 19.15
N GLU A 61 19.22 9.57 19.60
CA GLU A 61 17.79 9.22 19.61
C GLU A 61 16.96 10.16 20.50
N LEU A 62 17.47 10.50 21.69
CA LEU A 62 16.80 11.43 22.58
C LEU A 62 16.76 12.85 22.00
N SER A 63 17.82 13.29 21.32
CA SER A 63 17.84 14.59 20.63
C SER A 63 16.79 14.66 19.52
N ILE A 64 16.68 13.59 18.72
CA ILE A 64 15.67 13.49 17.66
C ILE A 64 14.26 13.51 18.25
N ARG A 65 13.99 12.71 19.29
CA ARG A 65 12.67 12.69 19.97
C ARG A 65 12.32 14.04 20.59
N THR A 66 13.29 14.71 21.20
CA THR A 66 13.10 16.03 21.80
C THR A 66 12.74 17.07 20.75
N ALA A 67 13.46 17.11 19.63
CA ALA A 67 13.12 18.00 18.51
C ALA A 67 11.74 17.65 17.94
N ALA A 68 11.44 16.36 17.70
CA ALA A 68 10.16 15.93 17.17
C ALA A 68 8.96 16.28 18.08
N ALA A 69 9.14 16.25 19.40
CA ALA A 69 8.10 16.63 20.36
C ALA A 69 7.78 18.13 20.34
N LEU A 70 8.66 18.97 19.80
CA LEU A 70 8.47 20.42 19.68
C LEU A 70 7.79 20.84 18.37
N ILE A 71 7.53 19.90 17.45
CA ILE A 71 6.88 20.19 16.15
C ILE A 71 5.51 20.84 16.32
N SER A 72 4.75 20.45 17.36
CA SER A 72 3.43 21.04 17.62
C SER A 72 3.50 22.49 18.13
N GLU A 73 4.66 22.93 18.60
CA GLU A 73 4.90 24.32 19.03
C GLU A 73 5.47 25.17 17.89
N GLU A 74 6.44 24.62 17.14
CA GLU A 74 7.09 25.29 16.00
C GLU A 74 7.41 24.25 14.90
N PRO A 75 6.79 24.33 13.71
CA PRO A 75 6.94 23.34 12.63
C PRO A 75 8.38 23.12 12.15
N ASN A 76 9.25 24.12 12.19
CA ASN A 76 10.64 23.98 11.73
C ASN A 76 11.47 22.99 12.58
N TYR A 77 11.00 22.62 13.79
CA TYR A 77 11.58 21.50 14.53
C TYR A 77 11.47 20.17 13.78
N SER A 78 10.53 20.02 12.83
CA SER A 78 10.41 18.85 11.95
C SER A 78 11.64 18.69 11.06
N ARG A 79 12.13 19.80 10.49
CA ARG A 79 13.36 19.83 9.70
C ARG A 79 14.59 19.57 10.56
N LEU A 80 14.65 20.14 11.77
CA LEU A 80 15.75 19.84 12.70
C LEU A 80 15.79 18.34 13.05
N ALA A 81 14.66 17.76 13.42
CA ALA A 81 14.56 16.35 13.77
C ALA A 81 14.91 15.44 12.58
N ALA A 82 14.53 15.81 11.36
CA ALA A 82 14.94 15.11 10.13
C ALA A 82 16.46 15.16 9.93
N ARG A 83 17.09 16.34 10.01
CA ARG A 83 18.54 16.49 9.82
C ARG A 83 19.37 15.77 10.90
N LEU A 84 18.86 15.74 12.13
CA LEU A 84 19.45 14.91 13.20
C LEU A 84 19.35 13.41 12.88
N LEU A 85 18.19 12.95 12.39
CA LEU A 85 18.00 11.57 11.96
C LEU A 85 18.91 11.22 10.77
N ASP A 86 19.04 12.11 9.78
CA ASP A 86 19.93 11.93 8.64
C ASP A 86 21.39 11.70 9.07
N THR A 87 21.84 12.46 10.07
CA THR A 87 23.16 12.28 10.68
C THR A 87 23.32 10.89 11.31
N VAL A 88 22.28 10.35 11.94
CA VAL A 88 22.30 8.98 12.49
C VAL A 88 22.40 7.96 11.37
N ILE A 89 21.62 8.13 10.29
CA ILE A 89 21.61 7.24 9.13
C ILE A 89 22.99 7.20 8.47
N ASP A 90 23.58 8.37 8.16
CA ASP A 90 24.91 8.44 7.55
C ASP A 90 25.98 7.78 8.43
N LYS A 91 25.97 8.02 9.74
CA LYS A 91 26.88 7.34 10.67
C LYS A 91 26.65 5.82 10.70
N GLU A 92 25.42 5.35 10.64
CA GLU A 92 25.11 3.91 10.64
C GLU A 92 25.66 3.23 9.38
N VAL A 93 25.45 3.84 8.21
CA VAL A 93 25.95 3.36 6.91
C VAL A 93 27.48 3.38 6.86
N ARG A 94 28.12 4.48 7.26
CA ARG A 94 29.59 4.60 7.27
C ARG A 94 30.27 3.65 8.24
N ASN A 95 29.66 3.40 9.40
CA ASN A 95 30.17 2.41 10.36
C ASN A 95 30.03 0.97 9.87
N GLY A 96 29.28 0.73 8.78
CA GLY A 96 29.25 -0.53 8.04
C GLY A 96 30.18 -0.55 6.83
N ASP A 97 31.21 0.32 6.80
CA ASP A 97 32.21 0.46 5.74
C ASP A 97 31.64 0.81 4.34
N VAL A 98 30.48 1.47 4.32
CA VAL A 98 29.88 2.01 3.09
C VAL A 98 30.12 3.52 3.01
N HIS A 99 30.92 3.95 2.05
CA HIS A 99 31.31 5.34 1.84
C HIS A 99 30.88 5.92 0.49
N SER A 100 30.41 5.08 -0.44
CA SER A 100 29.86 5.50 -1.73
C SER A 100 28.61 4.71 -2.11
N PHE A 101 27.84 5.22 -3.06
CA PHE A 101 26.67 4.53 -3.61
C PHE A 101 27.07 3.17 -4.21
N SER A 102 28.14 3.11 -5.00
CA SER A 102 28.60 1.85 -5.58
C SER A 102 29.00 0.80 -4.54
N GLN A 103 29.54 1.21 -3.38
CA GLN A 103 29.85 0.29 -2.28
C GLN A 103 28.58 -0.23 -1.60
N SER A 104 27.56 0.62 -1.42
CA SER A 104 26.24 0.20 -0.92
C SER A 104 25.64 -0.90 -1.81
N VAL A 105 25.70 -0.69 -3.13
CA VAL A 105 25.19 -1.65 -4.11
C VAL A 105 25.99 -2.95 -4.10
N ALA A 106 27.32 -2.89 -4.06
CA ALA A 106 28.17 -4.07 -4.00
C ALA A 106 27.94 -4.89 -2.72
N LEU A 107 27.78 -4.23 -1.56
CA LEU A 107 27.44 -4.89 -0.30
C LEU A 107 26.08 -5.57 -0.41
N GLY A 108 25.05 -4.85 -0.86
CA GLY A 108 23.71 -5.42 -1.04
C GLY A 108 23.68 -6.60 -2.01
N HIS A 109 24.50 -6.58 -3.07
CA HIS A 109 24.65 -7.69 -4.01
C HIS A 109 25.33 -8.90 -3.37
N SER A 110 26.43 -8.69 -2.62
CA SER A 110 27.13 -9.76 -1.90
C SER A 110 26.23 -10.47 -0.87
N GLN A 111 25.23 -9.76 -0.33
CA GLN A 111 24.24 -10.28 0.61
C GLN A 111 22.98 -10.86 -0.08
N GLY A 112 22.95 -10.93 -1.42
CA GLY A 112 21.81 -11.46 -2.18
C GLY A 112 20.56 -10.57 -2.18
N ILE A 113 20.67 -9.31 -1.74
CA ILE A 113 19.55 -8.37 -1.66
C ILE A 113 19.35 -7.65 -3.01
N ILE A 114 20.45 -7.25 -3.66
CA ILE A 114 20.46 -6.53 -4.93
C ILE A 114 20.61 -7.52 -6.09
N GLY A 115 19.87 -7.27 -7.18
CA GLY A 115 19.89 -8.13 -8.37
C GLY A 115 21.12 -7.89 -9.26
N ASP A 116 21.50 -8.93 -10.01
CA ASP A 116 22.72 -8.95 -10.83
C ASP A 116 22.78 -7.82 -11.87
N GLU A 117 21.65 -7.52 -12.54
CA GLU A 117 21.58 -6.48 -13.58
C GLU A 117 21.90 -5.09 -13.02
N THR A 118 21.31 -4.76 -11.86
CA THR A 118 21.58 -3.48 -11.18
C THR A 118 23.01 -3.40 -10.69
N ALA A 119 23.53 -4.48 -10.10
CA ALA A 119 24.92 -4.54 -9.66
C ALA A 119 25.90 -4.35 -10.82
N ALA A 120 25.64 -4.98 -11.98
CA ALA A 120 26.46 -4.87 -13.17
C ALA A 120 26.44 -3.45 -13.77
N LEU A 121 25.25 -2.83 -13.88
CA LEU A 121 25.10 -1.45 -14.33
C LEU A 121 25.92 -0.49 -13.44
N VAL A 122 25.75 -0.62 -12.12
CA VAL A 122 26.43 0.25 -11.16
C VAL A 122 27.94 0.02 -11.16
N ALA A 123 28.41 -1.23 -11.22
CA ALA A 123 29.84 -1.53 -11.29
C ALA A 123 30.48 -0.90 -12.55
N LYS A 124 29.81 -1.04 -13.71
CA LYS A 124 30.28 -0.49 -14.99
C LYS A 124 30.35 1.03 -14.98
N HIS A 125 29.37 1.71 -14.37
CA HIS A 125 29.23 3.17 -14.41
C HIS A 125 29.47 3.88 -13.06
N HIS A 126 30.12 3.20 -12.11
CA HIS A 126 30.25 3.62 -10.70
C HIS A 126 30.71 5.07 -10.50
N ARG A 127 31.71 5.55 -11.27
CA ARG A 127 32.20 6.94 -11.15
C ARG A 127 31.07 7.94 -11.41
N LYS A 128 30.42 7.82 -12.58
CA LYS A 128 29.36 8.72 -13.01
C LYS A 128 28.16 8.71 -12.04
N LEU A 129 27.79 7.53 -11.54
CA LEU A 129 26.68 7.37 -10.61
C LEU A 129 27.00 7.90 -9.20
N ASN A 130 28.22 7.67 -8.71
CA ASN A 130 28.67 8.22 -7.43
C ASN A 130 28.73 9.76 -7.48
N ASP A 131 29.28 10.33 -8.56
CA ASP A 131 29.39 11.77 -8.74
C ASP A 131 28.01 12.47 -8.88
N ALA A 132 26.98 11.73 -9.26
CA ALA A 132 25.63 12.26 -9.41
C ALA A 132 24.84 12.34 -8.10
N ILE A 133 25.32 11.73 -7.01
CA ILE A 133 24.64 11.78 -5.71
C ILE A 133 24.65 13.21 -5.17
N LEU A 134 23.51 13.63 -4.61
CA LEU A 134 23.26 14.98 -4.07
C LEU A 134 22.83 14.87 -2.61
N PRO A 135 23.77 14.65 -1.66
CA PRO A 135 23.45 14.40 -0.24
C PRO A 135 22.62 15.51 0.41
N GLU A 136 22.80 16.75 -0.03
CA GLU A 136 22.07 17.92 0.45
C GLU A 136 20.56 17.81 0.23
N ARG A 137 20.09 16.98 -0.72
CA ARG A 137 18.67 16.72 -0.93
C ARG A 137 18.02 15.94 0.20
N ASN A 138 18.80 15.33 1.10
CA ASN A 138 18.26 14.80 2.37
C ASN A 138 17.57 15.89 3.21
N TRP A 139 17.95 17.16 3.02
CA TRP A 139 17.37 18.28 3.79
C TRP A 139 16.00 18.73 3.27
N LEU A 140 15.53 18.15 2.15
CA LEU A 140 14.15 18.33 1.68
C LEU A 140 13.15 17.55 2.53
N TYR A 141 13.60 16.53 3.26
CA TYR A 141 12.72 15.75 4.11
C TYR A 141 12.34 16.48 5.41
N GLU A 142 11.10 16.28 5.79
CA GLU A 142 10.61 16.48 7.15
C GLU A 142 10.70 15.19 7.98
N PHE A 143 10.53 15.32 9.31
CA PHE A 143 10.84 14.24 10.24
C PHE A 143 10.07 12.95 9.95
N PHE A 144 8.75 13.04 9.77
CA PHE A 144 7.92 11.85 9.52
C PHE A 144 8.23 11.20 8.18
N GLY A 145 8.57 12.00 7.16
CA GLY A 145 8.99 11.50 5.85
C GLY A 145 10.29 10.70 5.95
N LEU A 146 11.33 11.29 6.53
CA LEU A 146 12.62 10.60 6.68
C LEU A 146 12.54 9.40 7.63
N ARG A 147 11.77 9.51 8.72
CA ARG A 147 11.52 8.39 9.64
C ARG A 147 10.88 7.21 8.91
N THR A 148 9.89 7.49 8.06
CA THR A 148 9.24 6.46 7.24
C THR A 148 10.23 5.81 6.28
N VAL A 149 11.08 6.60 5.61
CA VAL A 149 12.15 6.08 4.74
C VAL A 149 13.10 5.17 5.53
N TYR A 150 13.60 5.61 6.68
CA TYR A 150 14.51 4.85 7.53
C TYR A 150 13.92 3.53 8.04
N ASP A 151 12.68 3.58 8.53
CA ASP A 151 12.05 2.42 9.18
C ASP A 151 11.65 1.35 8.14
N ARG A 152 11.27 1.75 6.93
CA ARG A 152 10.60 0.85 5.97
C ARG A 152 11.32 0.66 4.64
N TYR A 153 11.96 1.69 4.10
CA TYR A 153 12.43 1.69 2.70
C TYR A 153 13.91 1.40 2.54
N LEU A 154 14.75 1.88 3.47
CA LEU A 154 16.19 1.63 3.38
C LEU A 154 16.48 0.13 3.53
N LEU A 155 17.28 -0.40 2.60
CA LEU A 155 17.77 -1.77 2.66
C LEU A 155 18.63 -1.95 3.91
N ARG A 156 18.49 -3.14 4.52
CA ARG A 156 19.18 -3.53 5.74
C ARG A 156 19.94 -4.82 5.52
N HIS A 157 21.12 -4.91 6.14
CA HIS A 157 21.91 -6.14 6.15
C HIS A 157 21.05 -7.30 6.71
N PRO A 158 21.11 -8.51 6.12
CA PRO A 158 20.21 -9.60 6.53
C PRO A 158 20.38 -9.98 8.00
N GLU A 159 21.63 -10.07 8.45
CA GLU A 159 21.99 -10.48 9.81
C GLU A 159 22.01 -9.33 10.83
N THR A 160 22.83 -8.29 10.62
CA THR A 160 22.99 -7.20 11.60
C THR A 160 21.80 -6.24 11.67
N ARG A 161 20.90 -6.29 10.67
CA ARG A 161 19.72 -5.42 10.53
C ARG A 161 20.00 -3.92 10.42
N LYS A 162 21.28 -3.52 10.34
CA LYS A 162 21.69 -2.14 10.11
C LYS A 162 21.41 -1.73 8.67
N VAL A 163 21.09 -0.45 8.44
CA VAL A 163 20.90 0.08 7.09
C VAL A 163 22.21 0.06 6.31
N ILE A 164 22.14 -0.25 5.02
CA ILE A 164 23.30 -0.29 4.11
C ILE A 164 23.29 0.83 3.07
N GLU A 165 22.30 1.72 3.13
CA GLU A 165 22.12 2.83 2.20
C GLU A 165 21.60 4.09 2.91
N THR A 166 21.98 5.26 2.39
CA THR A 166 21.40 6.56 2.77
C THR A 166 20.14 6.83 1.94
N PRO A 167 19.33 7.86 2.24
CA PRO A 167 18.15 8.17 1.43
C PRO A 167 18.47 8.45 -0.04
N GLN A 168 19.60 9.11 -0.33
CA GLN A 168 20.01 9.34 -1.73
C GLN A 168 20.52 8.07 -2.41
N TYR A 169 21.21 7.17 -1.69
CA TYR A 169 21.61 5.88 -2.25
C TYR A 169 20.40 5.01 -2.55
N PHE A 170 19.39 5.03 -1.68
CA PHE A 170 18.10 4.41 -1.89
C PHE A 170 17.44 4.89 -3.19
N LEU A 171 17.32 6.20 -3.38
CA LEU A 171 16.71 6.76 -4.58
C LEU A 171 17.54 6.46 -5.85
N MET A 172 18.87 6.56 -5.79
CA MET A 172 19.72 6.19 -6.93
C MET A 172 19.62 4.70 -7.26
N ARG A 173 19.53 3.81 -6.25
CA ARG A 173 19.27 2.37 -6.47
C ARG A 173 17.95 2.16 -7.19
N VAL A 174 16.88 2.82 -6.75
CA VAL A 174 15.57 2.73 -7.40
C VAL A 174 15.66 3.17 -8.86
N ALA A 175 16.39 4.25 -9.14
CA ALA A 175 16.57 4.74 -10.49
C ALA A 175 17.40 3.80 -11.37
N CYS A 176 18.51 3.27 -10.85
CA CYS A 176 19.30 2.25 -11.54
C CYS A 176 18.49 0.98 -11.84
N GLY A 177 17.64 0.53 -10.90
CA GLY A 177 16.81 -0.65 -11.09
C GLY A 177 15.70 -0.51 -12.14
N LEU A 178 15.39 0.72 -12.56
CA LEU A 178 14.40 1.03 -13.61
C LEU A 178 15.05 1.45 -14.95
N SER A 179 16.38 1.51 -15.01
CA SER A 179 17.11 2.08 -16.13
C SER A 179 18.02 1.06 -16.81
N THR A 180 18.25 1.24 -18.10
CA THR A 180 19.15 0.36 -18.88
C THR A 180 20.56 0.94 -19.03
N ASN A 181 20.74 2.23 -18.74
CA ASN A 181 22.00 2.96 -18.81
C ASN A 181 22.11 3.99 -17.67
N ALA A 182 23.29 4.59 -17.51
CA ALA A 182 23.56 5.49 -16.39
C ALA A 182 22.98 6.89 -16.61
N GLU A 183 22.82 7.33 -17.86
CA GLU A 183 22.22 8.61 -18.23
C GLU A 183 20.77 8.69 -17.74
N ASP A 184 19.94 7.71 -18.12
CA ASP A 184 18.54 7.60 -17.73
C ASP A 184 18.40 7.46 -16.21
N ALA A 185 19.27 6.67 -15.58
CA ALA A 185 19.28 6.50 -14.13
C ALA A 185 19.52 7.82 -13.40
N ILE A 186 20.46 8.65 -13.90
CA ILE A 186 20.77 9.95 -13.29
C ILE A 186 19.65 10.96 -13.53
N GLU A 187 19.07 10.98 -14.73
CA GLU A 187 17.93 11.83 -15.03
C GLU A 187 16.74 11.51 -14.12
N PHE A 188 16.38 10.23 -14.03
CA PHE A 188 15.28 9.81 -13.17
C PHE A 188 15.58 10.00 -11.68
N TYR A 189 16.82 9.72 -11.24
CA TYR A 189 17.27 10.05 -9.88
C TYR A 189 17.08 11.53 -9.56
N ARG A 190 17.44 12.43 -10.48
CA ARG A 190 17.30 13.88 -10.26
C ARG A 190 15.83 14.29 -10.09
N LEU A 191 14.90 13.66 -10.78
CA LEU A 191 13.47 13.88 -10.62
C LEU A 191 12.95 13.38 -9.26
N ILE A 192 13.30 12.14 -8.87
CA ILE A 192 12.75 11.56 -7.64
C ILE A 192 13.42 12.10 -6.37
N SER A 193 14.70 12.48 -6.44
CA SER A 193 15.43 13.05 -5.30
C SER A 193 15.11 14.52 -5.03
N SER A 194 14.54 15.26 -5.99
CA SER A 194 13.96 16.58 -5.72
C SER A 194 12.57 16.49 -5.07
N LEU A 195 12.02 15.28 -4.91
CA LEU A 195 10.67 15.01 -4.40
C LEU A 195 9.55 15.57 -5.28
N GLU A 196 9.82 15.94 -6.53
CA GLU A 196 8.81 16.37 -7.50
C GLU A 196 7.91 15.22 -7.97
N TYR A 197 8.45 14.00 -7.95
CA TYR A 197 7.72 12.78 -8.24
C TYR A 197 8.30 11.64 -7.40
N LEU A 198 7.43 10.73 -6.94
CA LEU A 198 7.86 9.48 -6.32
C LEU A 198 7.06 8.32 -6.91
N PRO A 199 7.72 7.22 -7.32
CA PRO A 199 6.99 6.03 -7.73
C PRO A 199 6.31 5.36 -6.53
N SER A 200 5.41 4.41 -6.83
CA SER A 200 4.65 3.69 -5.81
C SER A 200 5.55 2.92 -4.82
N SER A 201 5.00 2.60 -3.64
CA SER A 201 5.76 1.93 -2.58
C SER A 201 6.46 0.63 -3.00
N PRO A 202 5.82 -0.31 -3.74
CA PRO A 202 6.48 -1.52 -4.22
C PRO A 202 7.65 -1.24 -5.16
N THR A 203 7.53 -0.24 -6.04
CA THR A 203 8.66 0.21 -6.87
C THR A 203 9.82 0.69 -6.00
N LEU A 204 9.55 1.53 -4.99
CA LEU A 204 10.57 2.01 -4.06
C LEU A 204 11.21 0.86 -3.26
N PHE A 205 10.42 -0.11 -2.78
CA PHE A 205 10.94 -1.24 -2.00
C PHE A 205 11.80 -2.19 -2.82
N ASN A 206 11.39 -2.48 -4.05
CA ASN A 206 11.87 -3.67 -4.77
C ASN A 206 12.69 -3.32 -6.01
N SER A 207 12.67 -2.07 -6.51
CA SER A 207 13.51 -1.68 -7.64
C SER A 207 14.99 -1.88 -7.32
N GLY A 208 15.70 -2.53 -8.24
CA GLY A 208 17.11 -2.89 -8.11
C GLY A 208 17.42 -4.04 -7.14
N THR A 209 16.40 -4.68 -6.56
CA THR A 209 16.57 -5.85 -5.70
C THR A 209 16.57 -7.16 -6.50
N SER A 210 16.97 -8.27 -5.90
CA SER A 210 16.96 -9.61 -6.52
C SER A 210 15.56 -10.11 -6.90
N HIS A 211 14.51 -9.52 -6.33
CA HIS A 211 13.12 -9.85 -6.61
C HIS A 211 12.31 -8.57 -6.86
N PRO A 212 12.44 -7.97 -8.07
CA PRO A 212 11.88 -6.65 -8.38
C PRO A 212 10.37 -6.70 -8.68
N GLN A 213 9.55 -7.08 -7.70
CA GLN A 213 8.10 -6.96 -7.80
C GLN A 213 7.70 -5.49 -7.62
N MET A 214 7.24 -4.82 -8.67
CA MET A 214 7.00 -3.37 -8.61
C MET A 214 5.52 -2.97 -8.77
N SER A 215 4.63 -3.92 -9.04
CA SER A 215 3.20 -3.67 -9.23
C SER A 215 2.45 -3.66 -7.91
N SER A 216 1.72 -2.59 -7.61
CA SER A 216 1.04 -2.46 -6.30
C SER A 216 -0.32 -3.15 -6.22
N CYS A 217 -1.04 -3.22 -7.33
CA CYS A 217 -2.45 -3.55 -7.34
C CYS A 217 -2.72 -4.62 -8.39
N TYR A 218 -3.58 -5.57 -8.03
CA TYR A 218 -4.00 -6.66 -8.89
C TYR A 218 -5.52 -6.73 -8.92
N LEU A 219 -6.06 -7.02 -10.11
CA LEU A 219 -7.49 -7.21 -10.33
C LEU A 219 -7.70 -8.65 -10.78
N LEU A 220 -8.60 -9.34 -10.09
CA LEU A 220 -8.94 -10.72 -10.35
C LEU A 220 -10.44 -10.79 -10.65
N ASP A 221 -10.82 -11.32 -11.81
CA ASP A 221 -12.24 -11.56 -12.10
C ASP A 221 -12.88 -12.58 -11.12
N SER A 222 -14.18 -12.72 -11.19
CA SER A 222 -14.93 -13.69 -10.41
C SER A 222 -14.46 -15.10 -10.72
N PRO A 223 -14.27 -15.96 -9.70
CA PRO A 223 -14.01 -17.36 -9.93
C PRO A 223 -15.14 -18.00 -10.74
N SER A 224 -14.81 -19.05 -11.48
CA SER A 224 -15.84 -19.92 -12.04
C SER A 224 -16.63 -20.57 -10.90
N ASP A 225 -17.93 -20.74 -11.10
CA ASP A 225 -18.87 -21.21 -10.09
C ASP A 225 -18.74 -22.73 -9.83
N SER A 226 -17.60 -23.11 -9.26
CA SER A 226 -17.16 -24.46 -8.94
C SER A 226 -16.19 -24.45 -7.76
N LEU A 227 -16.05 -25.58 -7.06
CA LEU A 227 -15.09 -25.72 -5.97
C LEU A 227 -13.66 -25.41 -6.43
N ASP A 228 -13.23 -26.03 -7.54
CA ASP A 228 -11.89 -25.87 -8.09
C ASP A 228 -11.63 -24.44 -8.57
N GLY A 229 -12.64 -23.79 -9.18
CA GLY A 229 -12.57 -22.39 -9.58
C GLY A 229 -12.34 -21.45 -8.40
N ILE A 230 -13.10 -21.65 -7.31
CA ILE A 230 -12.99 -20.84 -6.09
C ILE A 230 -11.63 -21.04 -5.42
N TYR A 231 -11.20 -22.28 -5.21
CA TYR A 231 -9.90 -22.57 -4.57
C TYR A 231 -8.71 -22.17 -5.45
N GLY A 232 -8.82 -22.30 -6.77
CA GLY A 232 -7.83 -21.78 -7.72
C GLY A 232 -7.67 -20.27 -7.56
N ARG A 233 -8.79 -19.54 -7.45
CA ARG A 233 -8.76 -18.09 -7.21
C ARG A 233 -8.16 -17.73 -5.85
N TYR A 234 -8.40 -18.52 -4.80
CA TYR A 234 -7.74 -18.30 -3.50
C TYR A 234 -6.23 -18.52 -3.56
N HIS A 235 -5.78 -19.52 -4.33
CA HIS A 235 -4.36 -19.73 -4.58
C HIS A 235 -3.74 -18.50 -5.26
N ASP A 236 -4.40 -17.94 -6.28
CA ASP A 236 -3.91 -16.73 -6.96
C ASP A 236 -3.83 -15.53 -6.00
N VAL A 237 -4.89 -15.31 -5.19
CA VAL A 237 -4.90 -14.28 -4.15
C VAL A 237 -3.72 -14.44 -3.19
N ALA A 238 -3.48 -15.66 -2.69
CA ALA A 238 -2.39 -15.93 -1.76
C ALA A 238 -1.00 -15.67 -2.39
N ARG A 239 -0.82 -16.09 -3.65
CA ARG A 239 0.43 -15.87 -4.39
C ARG A 239 0.72 -14.38 -4.61
N LEU A 240 -0.31 -13.61 -4.96
CA LEU A 240 -0.18 -12.17 -5.18
C LEU A 240 0.01 -11.40 -3.86
N SER A 241 -0.72 -11.78 -2.80
CA SER A 241 -0.59 -11.16 -1.47
C SER A 241 0.80 -11.36 -0.86
N LYS A 242 1.45 -12.50 -1.12
CA LYS A 242 2.83 -12.79 -0.64
C LYS A 242 3.80 -11.65 -0.94
N HIS A 243 3.67 -10.99 -2.09
CA HIS A 243 4.57 -9.94 -2.57
C HIS A 243 4.02 -8.53 -2.41
N ALA A 244 3.13 -8.32 -1.43
CA ALA A 244 2.62 -7.00 -1.04
C ALA A 244 1.66 -6.32 -2.03
N GLY A 245 0.99 -7.09 -2.90
CA GLY A 245 -0.06 -6.57 -3.77
C GLY A 245 -1.38 -6.35 -3.03
N GLY A 246 -2.02 -5.19 -3.24
CA GLY A 246 -3.43 -4.98 -2.94
C GLY A 246 -4.31 -5.65 -4.00
N ILE A 247 -5.41 -6.28 -3.59
CA ILE A 247 -6.20 -7.14 -4.48
C ILE A 247 -7.63 -6.60 -4.62
N GLY A 248 -8.11 -6.47 -5.85
CA GLY A 248 -9.54 -6.40 -6.17
C GLY A 248 -10.01 -7.76 -6.68
N LEU A 249 -11.16 -8.25 -6.21
CA LEU A 249 -11.74 -9.52 -6.62
C LEU A 249 -13.25 -9.37 -6.88
N SER A 250 -13.70 -9.66 -8.10
CA SER A 250 -15.13 -9.76 -8.39
C SER A 250 -15.67 -11.07 -7.80
N TYR A 251 -16.95 -11.08 -7.41
CA TYR A 251 -17.61 -12.29 -6.91
C TYR A 251 -19.02 -12.49 -7.49
N SER A 252 -19.37 -11.72 -8.52
CA SER A 252 -20.72 -11.67 -9.10
C SER A 252 -21.14 -12.91 -9.88
N ARG A 253 -20.25 -13.88 -10.13
CA ARG A 253 -20.59 -15.12 -10.85
C ARG A 253 -20.89 -16.31 -9.94
N ILE A 254 -20.56 -16.22 -8.66
CA ILE A 254 -20.77 -17.34 -7.72
C ILE A 254 -22.24 -17.45 -7.39
N ARG A 255 -22.80 -18.66 -7.46
CA ARG A 255 -24.23 -18.88 -7.23
C ARG A 255 -24.67 -18.44 -5.84
N SER A 256 -25.87 -17.90 -5.78
CA SER A 256 -26.49 -17.40 -4.54
C SER A 256 -26.93 -18.52 -3.58
N ARG A 257 -27.24 -18.14 -2.34
CA ARG A 257 -27.78 -19.05 -1.33
C ARG A 257 -29.10 -19.67 -1.78
N GLY A 258 -29.25 -20.98 -1.55
CA GLY A 258 -30.42 -21.74 -1.99
C GLY A 258 -30.34 -22.23 -3.44
N SER A 259 -29.32 -21.87 -4.21
CA SER A 259 -29.11 -22.39 -5.57
C SER A 259 -28.81 -23.88 -5.58
N LEU A 260 -29.46 -24.64 -6.45
CA LEU A 260 -29.28 -26.09 -6.57
C LEU A 260 -27.87 -26.49 -7.04
N ILE A 261 -27.21 -27.38 -6.31
CA ILE A 261 -25.96 -28.04 -6.67
C ILE A 261 -26.28 -29.44 -7.21
N ARG A 262 -26.35 -29.59 -8.53
CA ARG A 262 -26.76 -30.87 -9.17
C ARG A 262 -25.87 -32.05 -8.79
N GLY A 263 -24.55 -31.86 -8.71
CA GLY A 263 -23.60 -32.94 -8.44
C GLY A 263 -23.72 -33.57 -7.05
N THR A 264 -24.09 -32.79 -6.03
CA THR A 264 -24.24 -33.25 -4.64
C THR A 264 -25.71 -33.35 -4.20
N ASN A 265 -26.65 -33.00 -5.08
CA ASN A 265 -28.07 -32.88 -4.78
C ASN A 265 -28.39 -32.01 -3.54
N GLY A 266 -27.56 -30.99 -3.30
CA GLY A 266 -27.69 -30.06 -2.18
C GLY A 266 -27.98 -28.63 -2.63
N LEU A 267 -28.14 -27.72 -1.67
CA LEU A 267 -28.32 -26.28 -1.93
C LEU A 267 -27.05 -25.50 -1.53
N SER A 268 -26.75 -24.44 -2.27
CA SER A 268 -25.64 -23.52 -1.98
C SER A 268 -25.88 -22.75 -0.69
N ASN A 269 -24.82 -22.51 0.07
CA ASN A 269 -24.84 -21.61 1.23
C ASN A 269 -24.59 -20.14 0.84
N GLY A 270 -24.45 -19.85 -0.47
CA GLY A 270 -24.19 -18.52 -1.01
C GLY A 270 -22.74 -18.09 -0.86
N ILE A 271 -22.48 -16.80 -1.06
CA ILE A 271 -21.12 -16.24 -1.11
C ILE A 271 -20.48 -16.10 0.29
N VAL A 272 -21.27 -15.99 1.36
CA VAL A 272 -20.77 -15.66 2.71
C VAL A 272 -19.71 -16.66 3.23
N PRO A 273 -19.92 -18.00 3.22
CA PRO A 273 -18.91 -18.93 3.73
C PRO A 273 -17.62 -18.94 2.91
N TRP A 274 -17.72 -18.72 1.60
CA TRP A 274 -16.58 -18.59 0.71
C TRP A 274 -15.76 -17.34 1.08
N LEU A 275 -16.41 -16.18 1.17
CA LEU A 275 -15.75 -14.94 1.56
C LEU A 275 -15.16 -15.02 2.99
N LYS A 276 -15.79 -15.77 3.91
CA LYS A 276 -15.21 -16.05 5.23
C LYS A 276 -13.91 -16.84 5.16
N THR A 277 -13.82 -17.79 4.24
CA THR A 277 -12.59 -18.56 4.02
C THR A 277 -11.50 -17.68 3.42
N LEU A 278 -11.86 -16.84 2.44
CA LEU A 278 -10.96 -15.86 1.84
C LEU A 278 -10.43 -14.85 2.86
N ASP A 279 -11.28 -14.37 3.77
CA ASP A 279 -10.91 -13.45 4.86
C ASP A 279 -9.78 -14.01 5.73
N ALA A 280 -9.90 -15.27 6.15
CA ALA A 280 -8.86 -15.96 6.91
C ALA A 280 -7.57 -16.13 6.09
N SER A 281 -7.68 -16.42 4.80
CA SER A 281 -6.52 -16.54 3.90
C SER A 281 -5.76 -15.21 3.76
N VAL A 282 -6.48 -14.11 3.54
CA VAL A 282 -5.89 -12.76 3.43
C VAL A 282 -5.21 -12.35 4.74
N ALA A 283 -5.80 -12.69 5.89
CA ALA A 283 -5.19 -12.45 7.19
C ALA A 283 -3.90 -13.26 7.42
N ALA A 284 -3.86 -14.51 6.93
CA ALA A 284 -2.70 -15.40 7.08
C ALA A 284 -1.51 -14.96 6.20
N VAL A 285 -1.76 -14.44 4.99
CA VAL A 285 -0.71 -14.03 4.04
C VAL A 285 -0.44 -12.53 4.14
N ASN A 286 0.30 -12.12 5.18
CA ASN A 286 0.51 -10.72 5.58
C ASN A 286 1.73 -10.02 4.92
N GLN A 287 1.88 -10.14 3.59
CA GLN A 287 2.88 -9.38 2.81
C GLN A 287 4.32 -9.43 3.37
N GLY A 288 4.76 -10.60 3.85
CA GLY A 288 6.10 -10.78 4.43
C GLY A 288 6.35 -9.99 5.72
N GLY A 289 5.29 -9.70 6.48
CA GLY A 289 5.35 -8.96 7.75
C GLY A 289 5.52 -7.45 7.61
N ARG A 290 5.61 -6.90 6.40
CA ARG A 290 5.79 -5.45 6.18
C ARG A 290 4.48 -4.67 6.28
N ARG A 291 3.36 -5.24 5.81
CA ARG A 291 2.01 -4.64 5.81
C ARG A 291 0.95 -5.72 5.90
N LYS A 292 -0.24 -5.40 6.44
CA LYS A 292 -1.37 -6.36 6.46
C LYS A 292 -1.83 -6.65 5.04
N GLY A 293 -2.16 -7.91 4.75
CA GLY A 293 -2.83 -8.28 3.51
C GLY A 293 -4.19 -7.56 3.41
N ALA A 294 -4.56 -7.12 2.21
CA ALA A 294 -5.78 -6.38 1.99
C ALA A 294 -6.38 -6.75 0.62
N ALA A 295 -7.66 -7.10 0.62
CA ALA A 295 -8.43 -7.38 -0.58
C ALA A 295 -9.78 -6.66 -0.52
N CYS A 296 -10.25 -6.16 -1.66
CA CYS A 296 -11.60 -5.63 -1.84
C CYS A 296 -12.39 -6.59 -2.71
N VAL A 297 -13.56 -7.01 -2.22
CA VAL A 297 -14.50 -7.84 -2.95
C VAL A 297 -15.55 -6.97 -3.59
N TYR A 298 -15.81 -7.18 -4.88
CA TYR A 298 -16.81 -6.48 -5.67
C TYR A 298 -18.00 -7.38 -5.94
N LEU A 299 -19.20 -6.86 -5.72
CA LEU A 299 -20.45 -7.56 -6.01
C LEU A 299 -21.42 -6.63 -6.75
N GLU A 300 -22.04 -7.14 -7.81
CA GLU A 300 -23.07 -6.40 -8.53
C GLU A 300 -24.38 -6.31 -7.74
N SER A 301 -25.02 -5.15 -7.76
CA SER A 301 -26.19 -4.85 -6.91
C SER A 301 -27.44 -5.68 -7.19
N TRP A 302 -27.48 -6.44 -8.30
CA TRP A 302 -28.56 -7.38 -8.63
C TRP A 302 -28.35 -8.78 -8.05
N HIS A 303 -27.18 -9.07 -7.48
CA HIS A 303 -26.87 -10.40 -6.95
C HIS A 303 -27.81 -10.76 -5.78
N ALA A 304 -28.36 -11.98 -5.75
CA ALA A 304 -29.35 -12.36 -4.73
C ALA A 304 -28.85 -12.33 -3.27
N ASP A 305 -27.54 -12.52 -3.06
CA ASP A 305 -26.88 -12.41 -1.75
C ASP A 305 -26.40 -10.97 -1.41
N ILE A 306 -26.81 -9.92 -2.15
CA ILE A 306 -26.32 -8.54 -1.94
C ILE A 306 -26.59 -8.02 -0.52
N GLU A 307 -27.70 -8.42 0.09
CA GLU A 307 -28.04 -7.97 1.43
C GLU A 307 -27.15 -8.61 2.49
N GLU A 308 -26.91 -9.92 2.41
CA GLU A 308 -25.94 -10.60 3.25
C GLU A 308 -24.50 -10.12 3.02
N PHE A 309 -24.16 -9.73 1.79
CA PHE A 309 -22.86 -9.13 1.46
C PHE A 309 -22.62 -7.83 2.24
N LEU A 310 -23.64 -6.97 2.35
CA LEU A 310 -23.57 -5.71 3.09
C LEU A 310 -23.38 -5.90 4.60
N GLU A 311 -23.71 -7.07 5.15
CA GLU A 311 -23.55 -7.39 6.58
C GLU A 311 -22.15 -7.92 6.94
N LEU A 312 -21.30 -8.22 5.95
CA LEU A 312 -20.03 -8.90 6.17
C LEU A 312 -19.06 -8.09 7.06
N ARG A 313 -19.22 -6.77 7.13
CA ARG A 313 -18.39 -5.87 7.95
C ARG A 313 -19.08 -5.32 9.19
N ASP A 314 -20.29 -5.77 9.50
CA ASP A 314 -21.03 -5.31 10.67
C ASP A 314 -20.27 -5.66 11.96
N ASN A 315 -20.25 -4.72 12.90
CA ASN A 315 -19.59 -4.89 14.20
C ASN A 315 -20.36 -5.80 15.16
N THR A 316 -21.62 -6.11 14.85
CA THR A 316 -22.52 -6.93 15.68
C THR A 316 -23.08 -8.11 14.89
N GLY A 317 -23.56 -9.14 15.59
CA GLY A 317 -24.17 -10.33 14.99
C GLY A 317 -23.23 -11.54 15.03
N ASP A 318 -23.48 -12.51 14.15
CA ASP A 318 -22.74 -13.76 14.12
C ASP A 318 -21.35 -13.58 13.48
N LEU A 319 -20.30 -13.74 14.28
CA LEU A 319 -18.89 -13.64 13.87
C LEU A 319 -18.51 -14.64 12.78
N SER A 320 -19.21 -15.78 12.68
CA SER A 320 -18.96 -16.77 11.63
C SER A 320 -19.29 -16.23 10.23
N ARG A 321 -20.09 -15.17 10.15
CA ARG A 321 -20.54 -14.49 8.94
C ARG A 321 -19.88 -13.13 8.71
N ARG A 322 -18.79 -12.82 9.43
CA ARG A 322 -18.07 -11.53 9.30
C ARG A 322 -16.70 -11.69 8.66
N THR A 323 -16.30 -10.72 7.84
CA THR A 323 -15.02 -10.68 7.11
C THR A 323 -14.30 -9.35 7.34
N HIS A 324 -13.76 -9.15 8.54
CA HIS A 324 -13.12 -7.87 8.92
C HIS A 324 -11.78 -7.59 8.22
N ASN A 325 -11.19 -8.57 7.54
CA ASN A 325 -9.96 -8.43 6.75
C ASN A 325 -10.24 -8.18 5.26
N LEU A 326 -11.49 -8.31 4.82
CA LEU A 326 -11.93 -7.97 3.45
C LEU A 326 -12.64 -6.63 3.43
N ASN A 327 -12.32 -5.81 2.43
CA ASN A 327 -13.10 -4.63 2.10
C ASN A 327 -14.21 -5.00 1.10
N LEU A 328 -15.25 -4.20 1.05
CA LEU A 328 -16.44 -4.46 0.23
C LEU A 328 -16.72 -3.29 -0.70
N ALA A 329 -17.07 -3.59 -1.95
CA ALA A 329 -17.53 -2.63 -2.93
C ALA A 329 -18.75 -3.15 -3.71
N ASN A 330 -19.69 -2.25 -3.98
CA ASN A 330 -20.83 -2.48 -4.85
C ASN A 330 -20.45 -2.05 -6.27
N TRP A 331 -20.66 -2.94 -7.25
CA TRP A 331 -20.50 -2.67 -8.67
C TRP A 331 -21.88 -2.36 -9.28
N VAL A 332 -22.21 -1.07 -9.32
CA VAL A 332 -23.58 -0.56 -9.49
C VAL A 332 -23.85 -0.25 -10.97
N PRO A 333 -24.85 -0.89 -11.62
CA PRO A 333 -25.31 -0.48 -12.95
C PRO A 333 -26.16 0.80 -12.90
N ASP A 334 -26.15 1.61 -13.95
CA ASP A 334 -26.94 2.86 -14.08
C ASP A 334 -28.45 2.56 -13.91
N LEU A 335 -28.91 1.40 -14.39
CA LEU A 335 -30.30 0.94 -14.24
C LEU A 335 -30.75 0.88 -12.77
N PHE A 336 -29.88 0.41 -11.87
CA PHE A 336 -30.22 0.37 -10.45
C PHE A 336 -30.48 1.78 -9.92
N MET A 337 -29.64 2.74 -10.27
CA MET A 337 -29.80 4.13 -9.83
C MET A 337 -31.07 4.77 -10.40
N ARG A 338 -31.45 4.47 -11.66
CA ARG A 338 -32.74 4.91 -12.21
C ARG A 338 -33.93 4.29 -11.47
N ARG A 339 -33.84 3.01 -11.07
CA ARG A 339 -34.88 2.34 -10.26
C ARG A 339 -34.96 2.94 -8.84
N VAL A 340 -33.84 3.37 -8.25
CA VAL A 340 -33.82 4.09 -6.96
C VAL A 340 -34.53 5.44 -7.06
N GLU A 341 -34.22 6.23 -8.09
CA GLU A 341 -34.84 7.54 -8.34
C GLU A 341 -36.36 7.41 -8.52
N ALA A 342 -36.78 6.44 -9.34
CA ALA A 342 -38.19 6.17 -9.63
C ALA A 342 -38.97 5.45 -8.51
N ASP A 343 -38.32 5.12 -7.37
CA ASP A 343 -38.89 4.31 -6.27
C ASP A 343 -39.44 2.95 -6.75
N ALA A 344 -38.79 2.35 -7.74
CA ALA A 344 -39.23 1.13 -8.38
C ALA A 344 -38.74 -0.14 -7.67
N MET A 345 -39.30 -1.28 -8.08
CA MET A 345 -38.79 -2.59 -7.68
C MET A 345 -37.49 -2.92 -8.40
N TRP A 346 -36.62 -3.63 -7.68
CA TRP A 346 -35.35 -4.17 -8.14
C TRP A 346 -35.37 -5.68 -7.96
N SER A 347 -35.17 -6.40 -9.06
CA SER A 347 -35.06 -7.86 -9.08
C SER A 347 -33.66 -8.32 -8.72
N LEU A 348 -33.62 -9.34 -7.87
CA LEU A 348 -32.41 -9.99 -7.43
C LEU A 348 -32.32 -11.39 -8.03
N PHE A 349 -31.18 -11.73 -8.60
CA PHE A 349 -30.99 -12.95 -9.37
C PHE A 349 -29.89 -13.85 -8.80
N ASP A 350 -30.09 -15.16 -8.95
CA ASP A 350 -29.01 -16.13 -8.86
C ASP A 350 -28.17 -16.07 -10.16
N PRO A 351 -26.85 -15.81 -10.12
CA PRO A 351 -26.03 -15.73 -11.34
C PRO A 351 -26.13 -16.95 -12.24
N LYS A 352 -26.45 -18.12 -11.68
CA LYS A 352 -26.69 -19.34 -12.44
C LYS A 352 -27.86 -19.24 -13.44
N ALA A 353 -28.89 -18.45 -13.11
CA ALA A 353 -30.06 -18.22 -13.98
C ALA A 353 -29.80 -17.14 -15.03
N VAL A 354 -28.81 -16.27 -14.81
CA VAL A 354 -28.49 -15.10 -15.62
C VAL A 354 -26.96 -14.96 -15.83
N PRO A 355 -26.29 -16.01 -16.36
CA PRO A 355 -24.83 -16.13 -16.34
C PRO A 355 -24.10 -15.07 -17.16
N ASP A 356 -24.80 -14.41 -18.08
CA ASP A 356 -24.29 -13.40 -19.00
C ASP A 356 -24.40 -11.96 -18.48
N LEU A 357 -25.18 -11.69 -17.42
CA LEU A 357 -25.30 -10.33 -16.86
C LEU A 357 -23.97 -9.69 -16.44
N PRO A 358 -23.01 -10.41 -15.81
CA PRO A 358 -21.71 -9.83 -15.49
C PRO A 358 -20.96 -9.29 -16.71
N ASP A 359 -21.21 -9.87 -17.88
CA ASP A 359 -20.54 -9.54 -19.16
C ASP A 359 -21.30 -8.50 -19.99
N ARG A 360 -22.34 -7.89 -19.43
CA ARG A 360 -23.14 -6.86 -20.11
C ARG A 360 -23.11 -5.57 -19.30
N TRP A 361 -23.08 -4.42 -19.96
CA TRP A 361 -23.15 -3.10 -19.32
C TRP A 361 -23.97 -2.14 -20.21
N GLY A 362 -24.40 -1.01 -19.66
CA GLY A 362 -25.25 -0.03 -20.34
C GLY A 362 -26.53 -0.65 -20.91
N ASP A 363 -26.95 -0.21 -22.10
CA ASP A 363 -28.21 -0.64 -22.73
C ASP A 363 -28.29 -2.17 -22.92
N ASP A 364 -27.15 -2.85 -23.14
CA ASP A 364 -27.11 -4.31 -23.30
C ASP A 364 -27.44 -5.04 -21.99
N PHE A 365 -26.95 -4.51 -20.87
CA PHE A 365 -27.30 -5.00 -19.54
C PHE A 365 -28.79 -4.78 -19.26
N GLU A 366 -29.28 -3.58 -19.57
CA GLU A 366 -30.67 -3.21 -19.33
C GLU A 366 -31.66 -4.14 -20.02
N ARG A 367 -31.45 -4.38 -21.32
CA ARG A 367 -32.30 -5.29 -22.11
C ARG A 367 -32.27 -6.72 -21.56
N ALA A 368 -31.09 -7.21 -21.17
CA ALA A 368 -30.94 -8.55 -20.63
C ALA A 368 -31.58 -8.69 -19.24
N TYR A 369 -31.41 -7.68 -18.39
CA TYR A 369 -31.99 -7.62 -17.06
C TYR A 369 -33.53 -7.63 -17.12
N GLU A 370 -34.12 -6.76 -17.93
CA GLU A 370 -35.59 -6.67 -18.08
C GLU A 370 -36.18 -7.93 -18.73
N ALA A 371 -35.47 -8.55 -19.68
CA ALA A 371 -35.87 -9.84 -20.24
C ALA A 371 -35.87 -10.96 -19.18
N ALA A 372 -34.90 -10.98 -18.28
CA ALA A 372 -34.85 -11.92 -17.18
C ALA A 372 -35.97 -11.68 -16.15
N GLU A 373 -36.32 -10.41 -15.89
CA GLU A 373 -37.50 -10.05 -15.08
C GLU A 373 -38.78 -10.61 -15.73
N ALA A 374 -38.99 -10.36 -17.02
CA ALA A 374 -40.16 -10.81 -17.77
C ALA A 374 -40.28 -12.36 -17.85
N ALA A 375 -39.14 -13.05 -17.88
CA ALA A 375 -39.07 -14.50 -17.85
C ALA A 375 -39.29 -15.11 -16.45
N GLY A 376 -39.46 -14.29 -15.40
CA GLY A 376 -39.69 -14.75 -14.04
C GLY A 376 -38.47 -15.41 -13.40
N LEU A 377 -37.25 -15.03 -13.82
CA LEU A 377 -36.01 -15.62 -13.32
C LEU A 377 -35.53 -15.02 -11.98
N ALA A 378 -36.20 -13.97 -11.50
CA ALA A 378 -35.85 -13.30 -10.25
C ALA A 378 -36.09 -14.23 -9.06
N THR A 379 -35.08 -14.35 -8.19
CA THR A 379 -35.21 -15.08 -6.92
C THR A 379 -36.16 -14.34 -5.98
N ARG A 380 -36.09 -13.01 -5.98
CA ARG A 380 -36.97 -12.10 -5.23
C ARG A 380 -36.86 -10.67 -5.76
N GLN A 381 -37.78 -9.81 -5.36
CA GLN A 381 -37.71 -8.38 -5.63
C GLN A 381 -37.68 -7.57 -4.33
N VAL A 382 -36.99 -6.44 -4.35
CA VAL A 382 -36.90 -5.46 -3.26
C VAL A 382 -37.20 -4.06 -3.79
N ARG A 383 -37.59 -3.12 -2.93
CA ARG A 383 -37.62 -1.71 -3.35
C ARG A 383 -36.18 -1.23 -3.54
N ALA A 384 -35.87 -0.65 -4.70
CA ALA A 384 -34.52 -0.20 -5.02
C ALA A 384 -34.00 0.82 -3.99
N ARG A 385 -34.87 1.74 -3.57
CA ARG A 385 -34.56 2.77 -2.57
C ARG A 385 -34.21 2.18 -1.21
N ASP A 386 -34.86 1.11 -0.78
CA ASP A 386 -34.56 0.45 0.50
C ASP A 386 -33.19 -0.22 0.46
N LEU A 387 -32.87 -0.92 -0.64
CA LEU A 387 -31.55 -1.53 -0.83
C LEU A 387 -30.46 -0.46 -0.87
N TYR A 388 -30.66 0.63 -1.61
CA TYR A 388 -29.70 1.72 -1.67
C TYR A 388 -29.49 2.40 -0.30
N ALA A 389 -30.58 2.64 0.46
CA ALA A 389 -30.49 3.17 1.81
C ALA A 389 -29.67 2.24 2.74
N ARG A 390 -29.81 0.92 2.56
CA ARG A 390 -28.99 -0.07 3.29
C ARG A 390 -27.52 -0.01 2.88
N MET A 391 -27.21 0.08 1.59
CA MET A 391 -25.84 0.23 1.09
C MET A 391 -25.16 1.48 1.67
N MET A 392 -25.88 2.62 1.69
CA MET A 392 -25.38 3.87 2.28
C MET A 392 -25.19 3.78 3.79
N ARG A 393 -26.07 3.07 4.49
CA ARG A 393 -25.92 2.81 5.93
C ARG A 393 -24.68 1.98 6.23
N THR A 394 -24.45 0.89 5.51
CA THR A 394 -23.23 0.07 5.65
C THR A 394 -21.97 0.93 5.46
N LEU A 395 -21.96 1.80 4.45
CA LEU A 395 -20.85 2.74 4.21
C LEU A 395 -20.65 3.70 5.38
N ALA A 396 -21.72 4.29 5.90
CA ALA A 396 -21.66 5.22 7.03
C ALA A 396 -21.19 4.55 8.33
N GLU A 397 -21.64 3.33 8.61
CA GLU A 397 -21.37 2.63 9.87
C GLU A 397 -19.98 1.94 9.90
N THR A 398 -19.51 1.45 8.74
CA THR A 398 -18.31 0.60 8.67
C THR A 398 -17.17 1.19 7.85
N GLY A 399 -17.42 2.27 7.10
CA GLY A 399 -16.49 2.78 6.09
C GLY A 399 -16.26 1.84 4.90
N ASN A 400 -17.07 0.78 4.75
CA ASN A 400 -17.00 -0.25 3.70
C ASN A 400 -18.32 -0.38 2.94
N GLY A 401 -18.33 -1.09 1.81
CA GLY A 401 -19.47 -1.09 0.90
C GLY A 401 -19.40 0.12 -0.04
N TRP A 402 -18.21 0.37 -0.58
CA TRP A 402 -17.95 1.51 -1.47
C TRP A 402 -18.82 1.43 -2.71
N MET A 403 -19.11 2.58 -3.31
CA MET A 403 -19.94 2.67 -4.52
C MET A 403 -19.02 2.84 -5.74
N THR A 404 -19.10 1.90 -6.66
CA THR A 404 -18.38 1.95 -7.93
C THR A 404 -19.38 1.69 -9.06
N PHE A 405 -19.30 2.46 -10.15
CA PHE A 405 -20.37 2.50 -11.16
C PHE A 405 -19.95 1.76 -12.42
N LYS A 406 -20.56 0.59 -12.64
CA LYS A 406 -20.25 -0.35 -13.72
C LYS A 406 -20.23 0.31 -15.08
N ASP A 407 -21.28 1.05 -15.41
CA ASP A 407 -21.48 1.58 -16.75
C ASP A 407 -20.55 2.76 -17.02
N ALA A 408 -20.32 3.64 -16.05
CA ALA A 408 -19.33 4.71 -16.17
C ALA A 408 -17.91 4.15 -16.36
N CYS A 409 -17.53 3.15 -15.55
CA CYS A 409 -16.25 2.47 -15.68
C CYS A 409 -16.07 1.82 -17.06
N ASN A 410 -17.08 1.13 -17.58
CA ASN A 410 -16.99 0.49 -18.89
C ASN A 410 -17.02 1.50 -20.05
N ARG A 411 -17.90 2.50 -19.99
CA ARG A 411 -18.08 3.53 -21.03
C ARG A 411 -16.83 4.36 -21.28
N HIS A 412 -16.05 4.61 -20.22
CA HIS A 412 -14.88 5.49 -20.26
C HIS A 412 -13.53 4.76 -20.19
N CYS A 413 -13.53 3.42 -20.18
CA CYS A 413 -12.30 2.64 -20.22
C CYS A 413 -11.85 2.39 -21.66
N ASN A 414 -10.62 2.76 -22.01
CA ASN A 414 -10.09 2.55 -23.36
C ASN A 414 -10.03 1.05 -23.76
N GLN A 415 -9.94 0.13 -22.80
CA GLN A 415 -9.84 -1.32 -23.07
C GLN A 415 -11.18 -1.94 -23.48
N THR A 416 -12.31 -1.30 -23.18
CA THR A 416 -13.64 -1.82 -23.58
C THR A 416 -13.97 -1.55 -25.04
N ALA A 417 -13.27 -0.60 -25.68
CA ALA A 417 -13.38 -0.35 -27.13
C ALA A 417 -13.04 -1.59 -27.97
N GLY A 418 -12.22 -2.51 -27.44
CA GLY A 418 -11.88 -3.79 -28.06
C GLY A 418 -12.88 -4.94 -27.78
N GLY A 419 -14.03 -4.65 -27.16
CA GLY A 419 -15.04 -5.65 -26.79
C GLY A 419 -14.83 -6.33 -25.44
N GLY A 420 -13.83 -5.89 -24.65
CA GLY A 420 -13.65 -6.33 -23.27
C GLY A 420 -14.66 -5.70 -22.32
N VAL A 421 -14.88 -6.33 -21.17
CA VAL A 421 -15.74 -5.82 -20.09
C VAL A 421 -14.90 -5.67 -18.82
N VAL A 422 -15.13 -4.58 -18.10
CA VAL A 422 -14.56 -4.36 -16.78
C VAL A 422 -15.57 -4.80 -15.72
N HIS A 423 -15.18 -5.81 -14.94
CA HIS A 423 -16.05 -6.43 -13.94
C HIS A 423 -15.87 -5.88 -12.52
N LEU A 424 -14.81 -5.10 -12.28
CA LEU A 424 -14.41 -4.61 -10.96
C LEU A 424 -13.39 -3.48 -11.04
N SER A 425 -13.06 -2.93 -9.87
CA SER A 425 -11.87 -2.11 -9.66
C SER A 425 -10.86 -2.81 -8.71
N ASN A 426 -9.74 -2.18 -8.39
CA ASN A 426 -8.72 -2.71 -7.47
C ASN A 426 -9.08 -2.48 -5.99
N LEU A 427 -8.13 -2.73 -5.08
CA LEU A 427 -8.30 -2.51 -3.64
C LEU A 427 -8.78 -1.09 -3.28
N CYS A 428 -8.33 -0.05 -3.98
CA CYS A 428 -8.59 1.35 -3.61
C CYS A 428 -9.56 2.06 -4.56
N THR A 429 -10.26 1.32 -5.44
CA THR A 429 -11.32 1.79 -6.35
C THR A 429 -10.89 2.74 -7.48
N GLU A 430 -9.58 2.94 -7.70
CA GLU A 430 -9.03 3.90 -8.67
C GLU A 430 -8.62 3.28 -10.01
N ILE A 431 -8.48 1.95 -10.08
CA ILE A 431 -8.02 1.25 -11.29
C ILE A 431 -9.19 0.58 -12.00
N THR A 432 -9.33 0.82 -13.30
CA THR A 432 -10.38 0.22 -14.15
C THR A 432 -9.72 -0.45 -15.34
N LEU A 433 -9.61 -1.77 -15.30
CA LEU A 433 -8.96 -2.60 -16.32
C LEU A 433 -9.84 -3.80 -16.65
N VAL A 434 -9.82 -4.24 -17.90
CA VAL A 434 -10.46 -5.50 -18.33
C VAL A 434 -9.71 -6.66 -17.67
N THR A 435 -10.47 -7.59 -17.11
CA THR A 435 -9.96 -8.82 -16.51
C THR A 435 -10.40 -10.04 -17.30
N SER A 436 -9.64 -11.14 -17.16
CA SER A 436 -9.88 -12.42 -17.83
C SER A 436 -9.90 -13.60 -16.86
#